data_AF-A0ABD0QVG2-F1
#
_entry.id   AF-A0ABD0QVG2-F1
#
_cell.length_a   1.000
_cell.length_b   1.000
_cell.length_c   1.000
_cell.angle_alpha   90.00
_cell.angle_beta   90.00
_cell.angle_gamma   90.00
#
_symmetry.space_group_name_H-M   'P 1'
#
loop_
_entity.id
_entity.type
_entity.pdbx_description
1 polymer ?
#
loop_
_entity_poly.entity_id
_entity_poly.type
_entity_poly.pdbx_seq_one_letter_code
_entity_poly.pdbx_strand_id
1 'polypeptide(L)'
;VPSGLFIPSMAIGAIAGRIVGIAVEQLAYYHHDWFLFREWCEVGADCITPGLYAMVGAAACLGGVTRMTVSLVVIVFELTGGLEYIVPLMAAVMTSKWVGDAFGREGIYEAHIRLNGYPFLDAKEEFTHTTLAREVMRPRRNDTPLAVLTQDDMTLAELQNIISETGYNGFPVIVSKESQRLVGFALRRDITIAI
;
A
#
# COMPACT_ATOMS: atom_id res chain seq x y z
N VAL A 1 8.86 -19.67 -5.87
CA VAL A 1 9.92 -18.94 -6.59
C VAL A 1 9.72 -17.46 -6.32
N PRO A 2 10.73 -16.69 -5.88
CA PRO A 2 10.58 -15.24 -5.72
C PRO A 2 10.42 -14.59 -7.11
N SER A 3 9.31 -13.89 -7.33
CA SER A 3 8.99 -13.25 -8.61
C SER A 3 8.31 -11.90 -8.42
N GLY A 4 8.60 -10.93 -9.29
CA GLY A 4 7.96 -9.62 -9.30
C GLY A 4 6.75 -9.57 -10.24
N LEU A 5 5.72 -8.83 -9.84
CA LEU A 5 4.49 -8.62 -10.63
C LEU A 5 4.53 -7.34 -11.49
N PHE A 6 5.54 -6.48 -11.29
CA PHE A 6 5.64 -5.18 -11.97
C PHE A 6 5.87 -5.32 -13.48
N ILE A 7 6.95 -6.03 -13.88
CA ILE A 7 7.34 -6.18 -15.29
C ILE A 7 6.25 -6.86 -16.14
N PRO A 8 5.65 -8.00 -15.74
CA PRO A 8 4.61 -8.62 -16.57
C PRO A 8 3.38 -7.72 -16.72
N SER A 9 2.98 -7.00 -15.67
CA SER A 9 1.84 -6.07 -15.74
C SER A 9 2.11 -4.90 -16.69
N MET A 10 3.31 -4.32 -16.62
CA MET A 10 3.73 -3.27 -17.56
C MET A 10 3.79 -3.78 -19.00
N ALA A 11 4.28 -5.00 -19.23
CA ALA A 11 4.37 -5.60 -20.56
C ALA A 11 2.98 -5.78 -21.19
N ILE A 12 2.02 -6.32 -20.42
CA ILE A 12 0.63 -6.49 -20.88
C ILE A 12 0.00 -5.12 -21.20
N GLY A 13 0.17 -4.14 -20.30
CA GLY A 13 -0.31 -2.78 -20.53
C GLY A 13 0.35 -2.10 -21.73
N ALA A 14 1.65 -2.32 -21.96
CA ALA A 14 2.38 -1.78 -23.10
C ALA A 14 1.89 -2.36 -24.42
N ILE A 15 1.65 -3.67 -24.47
CA ILE A 15 1.11 -4.33 -25.66
C ILE A 15 -0.28 -3.79 -25.98
N ALA A 16 -1.17 -3.73 -24.99
CA ALA A 16 -2.52 -3.18 -25.17
C ALA A 16 -2.48 -1.71 -25.61
N GLY A 17 -1.65 -0.89 -24.96
CA GLY A 17 -1.45 0.52 -25.32
C GLY A 17 -0.91 0.68 -26.74
N ARG A 18 0.07 -0.15 -27.15
CA ARG A 18 0.61 -0.12 -28.52
C ARG A 18 -0.43 -0.49 -29.56
N ILE A 19 -1.26 -1.50 -29.30
CA ILE A 19 -2.36 -1.88 -30.20
C ILE A 19 -3.34 -0.71 -30.37
N VAL A 20 -3.72 -0.04 -29.28
CA VAL A 20 -4.57 1.15 -29.35
C VAL A 20 -3.88 2.28 -30.12
N GLY A 21 -2.60 2.54 -29.87
CA GLY A 21 -1.85 3.57 -30.59
C GLY A 21 -1.82 3.35 -32.11
N ILE A 22 -1.55 2.11 -32.55
CA ILE A 22 -1.56 1.75 -33.98
C ILE A 22 -2.98 1.86 -34.57
N ALA A 23 -4.00 1.46 -33.82
CA ALA A 23 -5.39 1.59 -34.27
C ALA A 23 -5.80 3.06 -34.45
N VAL A 24 -5.39 3.94 -33.54
CA VAL A 24 -5.64 5.39 -33.63
C VAL A 24 -4.87 6.02 -34.78
N GLU A 25 -3.61 5.62 -34.99
CA GLU A 25 -2.80 6.03 -36.15
C GLU A 25 -3.47 5.64 -37.48
N GLN A 26 -3.89 4.37 -37.60
CA GLN A 26 -4.57 3.88 -38.81
C GLN A 26 -5.91 4.57 -39.04
N LEU A 27 -6.65 4.87 -37.97
CA LEU A 27 -7.93 5.58 -38.04
C LEU A 27 -7.74 7.02 -38.51
N ALA A 28 -6.72 7.71 -38.00
CA ALA A 28 -6.39 9.07 -38.41
C ALA A 28 -5.95 9.13 -39.89
N TYR A 29 -5.23 8.11 -40.36
CA TYR A 29 -4.84 7.99 -41.77
C TYR A 29 -6.06 7.81 -42.71
N TYR A 30 -7.03 6.96 -42.32
CA TYR A 30 -8.20 6.67 -43.16
C TYR A 30 -9.30 7.73 -43.08
N HIS A 31 -9.45 8.40 -41.93
CA HIS A 31 -10.47 9.43 -41.68
C HIS A 31 -9.87 10.79 -41.33
N HIS A 32 -8.98 11.27 -42.20
CA HIS A 32 -8.31 12.58 -42.04
C HIS A 32 -9.29 13.77 -42.05
N ASP A 33 -10.49 13.58 -42.63
CA ASP A 33 -11.50 14.62 -42.78
C ASP A 33 -12.34 14.85 -41.50
N TRP A 34 -12.21 13.97 -40.50
CA TRP A 34 -13.00 14.06 -39.28
C TRP A 34 -12.52 15.23 -38.42
N PHE A 35 -13.47 15.97 -37.84
CA PHE A 35 -13.19 17.22 -37.10
C PHE A 35 -12.10 17.06 -36.02
N LEU A 36 -11.99 15.86 -35.42
CA LEU A 36 -11.03 15.55 -34.36
C LEU A 36 -9.58 15.47 -34.87
N PHE A 37 -9.37 14.96 -36.08
CA PHE A 37 -8.04 14.75 -36.66
C PHE A 37 -7.61 15.92 -37.56
N ARG A 38 -8.58 16.69 -38.07
CA ARG A 38 -8.35 17.79 -38.99
C ARG A 38 -7.61 18.98 -38.37
N GLU A 39 -7.80 19.25 -37.08
CA GLU A 39 -7.13 20.36 -36.37
C GLU A 39 -5.79 19.99 -35.74
N TRP A 40 -5.58 18.70 -35.42
CA TRP A 40 -4.42 18.26 -34.64
C TRP A 40 -3.35 17.55 -35.48
N CYS A 41 -3.71 17.00 -36.64
CA CYS A 41 -2.77 16.33 -37.53
C CYS A 41 -2.72 17.04 -38.89
N GLU A 42 -1.58 17.65 -39.20
CA GLU A 42 -1.27 18.11 -40.56
C GLU A 42 -0.83 16.92 -41.43
N VAL A 43 -1.23 16.92 -42.70
CA VAL A 43 -0.89 15.86 -43.66
C VAL A 43 0.64 15.76 -43.79
N GLY A 44 1.23 14.69 -43.26
CA GLY A 44 2.66 14.40 -43.33
C GLY A 44 3.48 14.67 -42.07
N ALA A 45 2.86 15.09 -40.96
CA ALA A 45 3.51 15.16 -39.64
C ALA A 45 3.23 13.90 -38.80
N ASP A 46 4.23 13.45 -38.03
CA ASP A 46 4.09 12.36 -37.03
C ASP A 46 3.24 12.83 -35.85
N CYS A 47 1.93 12.94 -36.06
CA CYS A 47 0.96 13.42 -35.09
C CYS A 47 0.68 12.41 -33.96
N ILE A 48 0.76 11.11 -34.28
CA ILE A 48 0.45 10.01 -33.36
C ILE A 48 1.67 9.13 -33.23
N THR A 49 2.23 9.05 -32.02
CA THR A 49 3.35 8.17 -31.71
C THR A 49 2.87 6.96 -30.91
N PRO A 50 2.78 5.74 -31.51
CA PRO A 50 2.33 4.54 -30.81
C PRO A 50 3.16 4.20 -29.56
N GLY A 51 4.41 4.67 -29.50
CA GLY A 51 5.27 4.55 -28.32
C GLY A 51 4.69 5.24 -27.08
N LEU A 52 4.09 6.42 -27.25
CA LEU A 52 3.45 7.15 -26.14
C LEU A 52 2.27 6.35 -25.57
N TYR A 53 1.41 5.83 -26.44
CA TYR A 53 0.26 5.00 -26.05
C TYR A 53 0.70 3.72 -25.34
N ALA A 54 1.80 3.10 -25.76
CA ALA A 54 2.37 1.95 -25.07
C ALA A 54 2.82 2.30 -23.64
N MET A 55 3.50 3.45 -23.45
CA MET A 55 3.93 3.90 -22.12
C MET A 55 2.73 4.22 -21.21
N VAL A 56 1.74 4.93 -21.74
CA VAL A 56 0.51 5.25 -21.00
C VAL A 56 -0.25 3.99 -20.62
N GLY A 57 -0.39 3.01 -21.54
CA GLY A 57 -1.03 1.73 -21.28
C GLY A 57 -0.28 0.89 -20.22
N ALA A 58 1.05 0.89 -20.26
CA ALA A 58 1.88 0.22 -19.26
C ALA A 58 1.66 0.79 -17.85
N ALA A 59 1.69 2.12 -17.73
CA ALA A 59 1.46 2.80 -16.46
C ALA A 59 0.01 2.62 -15.97
N ALA A 60 -0.98 2.73 -16.85
CA ALA A 60 -2.39 2.55 -16.51
C ALA A 60 -2.68 1.13 -16.01
N CYS A 61 -2.14 0.09 -16.66
CA CYS A 61 -2.31 -1.29 -16.23
C CYS A 61 -1.65 -1.53 -14.87
N LEU A 62 -0.39 -1.10 -14.71
CA LEU A 62 0.33 -1.26 -13.45
C LEU A 62 -0.33 -0.48 -12.30
N GLY A 63 -0.82 0.73 -12.56
CA GLY A 63 -1.54 1.54 -11.60
C GLY A 63 -2.89 0.94 -11.19
N GLY A 64 -3.60 0.31 -12.13
CA GLY A 64 -4.84 -0.41 -11.85
C GLY A 64 -4.63 -1.66 -10.99
N VAL A 65 -3.57 -2.44 -11.25
CA VAL A 65 -3.25 -3.67 -10.49
C VAL A 65 -2.73 -3.36 -9.09
N THR A 66 -1.85 -2.36 -8.97
CA THR A 66 -1.14 -2.05 -7.71
C THR A 66 -1.79 -0.97 -6.88
N ARG A 67 -2.70 -0.18 -7.45
CA ARG A 67 -3.30 1.03 -6.84
C ARG A 67 -2.29 2.13 -6.50
N MET A 68 -1.08 2.05 -7.03
CA MET A 68 -0.07 3.10 -6.89
C MET A 68 -0.32 4.19 -7.94
N THR A 69 -0.52 5.44 -7.48
CA THR A 69 -0.79 6.58 -8.36
C THR A 69 0.43 7.45 -8.55
N VAL A 70 0.72 8.33 -7.59
CA VAL A 70 1.72 9.40 -7.72
C VAL A 70 3.12 8.83 -7.92
N SER A 71 3.53 7.89 -7.08
CA SER A 71 4.86 7.27 -7.15
C SER A 71 5.09 6.56 -8.49
N LEU A 72 4.07 5.87 -9.01
CA LEU A 72 4.17 5.17 -10.28
C LEU A 72 4.37 6.13 -11.45
N VAL A 73 3.57 7.20 -11.51
CA VAL A 73 3.70 8.23 -12.55
C VAL A 73 5.09 8.85 -12.51
N VAL A 74 5.61 9.17 -11.32
CA VAL A 74 6.96 9.74 -11.17
C VAL A 74 8.04 8.78 -11.68
N ILE A 75 7.94 7.49 -11.35
CA ILE A 75 8.91 6.48 -11.85
C ILE A 75 8.89 6.42 -13.38
N VAL A 76 7.71 6.34 -13.99
CA VAL A 76 7.59 6.29 -15.47
C VAL A 76 8.08 7.58 -16.11
N PHE A 77 7.80 8.73 -15.49
CA PHE A 77 8.31 10.04 -15.89
C PHE A 77 9.85 10.10 -15.88
N GLU A 78 10.48 9.74 -14.77
CA GLU A 78 11.95 9.75 -14.62
C GLU A 78 12.63 8.81 -15.62
N LEU A 79 12.01 7.64 -15.90
CA LEU A 79 12.55 6.67 -16.87
C LEU A 79 12.41 7.13 -18.33
N THR A 80 11.46 8.01 -18.64
CA THR A 80 11.17 8.45 -20.01
C THR A 80 11.76 9.81 -20.34
N GLY A 81 12.08 10.63 -19.34
CA GLY A 81 12.82 11.89 -19.50
C GLY A 81 12.05 13.03 -20.18
N GLY A 82 10.73 12.89 -20.35
CA GLY A 82 9.88 13.87 -21.03
C GLY A 82 8.79 14.44 -20.12
N LEU A 83 8.84 15.75 -19.82
CA LEU A 83 7.88 16.45 -18.95
C LEU A 83 6.52 16.72 -19.63
N GLU A 84 6.49 16.77 -20.96
CA GLU A 84 5.35 17.28 -21.73
C GLU A 84 4.09 16.41 -21.59
N TYR A 85 4.25 15.11 -21.31
CA TYR A 85 3.15 14.14 -21.31
C TYR A 85 2.75 13.63 -19.92
N ILE A 86 3.16 14.31 -18.85
CA ILE A 86 2.86 13.89 -17.47
C ILE A 86 1.36 14.00 -17.15
N VAL A 87 0.69 15.04 -17.62
CA VAL A 87 -0.74 15.29 -17.37
C VAL A 87 -1.63 14.18 -17.95
N PRO A 88 -1.53 13.81 -19.24
CA PRO A 88 -2.33 12.71 -19.79
C PRO A 88 -2.00 11.36 -19.16
N LEU A 89 -0.74 11.13 -18.77
CA LEU A 89 -0.33 9.93 -18.05
C LEU A 89 -1.03 9.83 -16.68
N MET A 90 -1.03 10.92 -15.89
CA MET A 90 -1.73 10.98 -14.61
C MET A 90 -3.23 10.75 -14.77
N ALA A 91 -3.85 11.35 -15.78
CA ALA A 91 -5.27 11.17 -16.06
C ALA A 91 -5.58 9.69 -16.34
N ALA A 92 -4.78 9.01 -17.18
CA ALA A 92 -4.96 7.60 -17.51
C ALA A 92 -4.75 6.67 -16.29
N VAL A 93 -3.76 6.96 -15.44
CA VAL A 93 -3.53 6.18 -14.21
C VAL A 93 -4.67 6.38 -13.20
N MET A 94 -5.17 7.62 -13.06
CA MET A 94 -6.30 7.92 -12.17
C MET A 94 -7.60 7.27 -12.64
N THR A 95 -7.90 7.31 -13.94
CA THR A 95 -9.09 6.63 -14.48
C THR A 95 -8.99 5.12 -14.31
N SER A 96 -7.82 4.51 -14.57
CA SER A 96 -7.58 3.09 -14.32
C SER A 96 -7.79 2.72 -12.85
N LYS A 97 -7.27 3.54 -11.93
CA LYS A 97 -7.51 3.38 -10.50
C LYS A 97 -9.00 3.46 -10.18
N TRP A 98 -9.71 4.49 -10.61
CA TRP A 98 -11.14 4.64 -10.30
C TRP A 98 -11.98 3.48 -10.82
N VAL A 99 -11.71 3.05 -12.06
CA VAL A 99 -12.38 1.89 -12.65
C VAL A 99 -12.12 0.66 -11.79
N GLY A 100 -10.87 0.41 -11.42
CA GLY A 100 -10.59 -0.72 -10.56
C GLY A 100 -11.21 -0.56 -9.18
N ASP A 101 -11.25 0.64 -8.58
CA ASP A 101 -11.77 0.86 -7.22
C ASP A 101 -13.28 0.58 -7.18
N ALA A 102 -13.95 0.78 -8.32
CA ALA A 102 -15.35 0.41 -8.51
C ALA A 102 -15.58 -1.12 -8.52
N PHE A 103 -14.63 -1.90 -9.06
CA PHE A 103 -14.70 -3.38 -9.05
C PHE A 103 -14.20 -4.00 -7.75
N GLY A 104 -13.26 -3.36 -7.07
CA GLY A 104 -12.68 -3.82 -5.82
C GLY A 104 -11.73 -2.78 -5.23
N ARG A 105 -11.87 -2.52 -3.93
CA ARG A 105 -11.16 -1.43 -3.25
C ARG A 105 -9.67 -1.71 -3.00
N GLU A 106 -9.23 -2.95 -3.21
CA GLU A 106 -7.90 -3.43 -2.82
C GLU A 106 -6.97 -3.58 -4.02
N GLY A 107 -5.71 -3.22 -3.83
CA GLY A 107 -4.63 -3.61 -4.74
C GLY A 107 -4.19 -5.05 -4.54
N ILE A 108 -3.43 -5.59 -5.49
CA ILE A 108 -2.90 -6.96 -5.38
C ILE A 108 -2.05 -7.17 -4.11
N TYR A 109 -1.34 -6.14 -3.66
CA TYR A 109 -0.51 -6.19 -2.46
C TYR A 109 -1.34 -6.24 -1.18
N GLU A 110 -2.37 -5.40 -1.08
CA GLU A 110 -3.28 -5.37 0.06
C GLU A 110 -4.07 -6.69 0.16
N ALA A 111 -4.55 -7.20 -0.97
CA ALA A 111 -5.20 -8.51 -1.05
C ALA A 111 -4.27 -9.64 -0.56
N HIS A 112 -2.98 -9.61 -0.94
CA HIS A 112 -2.03 -10.64 -0.49
C HIS A 112 -1.72 -10.54 1.01
N ILE A 113 -1.62 -9.33 1.55
CA ILE A 113 -1.46 -9.11 3.00
C ILE A 113 -2.65 -9.70 3.77
N ARG A 114 -3.87 -9.45 3.28
CA ARG A 114 -5.11 -9.96 3.89
C ARG A 114 -5.23 -11.48 3.80
N LEU A 115 -4.90 -12.05 2.64
CA LEU A 115 -4.93 -13.51 2.42
C LEU A 115 -3.94 -14.26 3.31
N ASN A 116 -2.79 -13.65 3.60
CA ASN A 116 -1.80 -14.22 4.53
C ASN A 116 -2.14 -13.98 6.02
N GLY A 117 -3.19 -13.21 6.32
CA GLY A 117 -3.61 -12.92 7.68
C GLY A 117 -2.62 -12.06 8.46
N TYR A 118 -1.82 -11.23 7.78
CA TYR A 118 -0.89 -10.34 8.46
C TYR A 118 -1.62 -9.18 9.16
N PRO A 119 -1.23 -8.83 10.40
CA PRO A 119 -1.82 -7.69 11.11
C PRO A 119 -1.31 -6.38 10.50
N PHE A 120 -2.01 -5.89 9.48
CA PHE A 120 -1.72 -4.61 8.83
C PHE A 120 -2.79 -3.58 9.22
N LEU A 121 -2.34 -2.39 9.63
CA LEU A 121 -3.21 -1.26 9.96
C LEU A 121 -3.16 -0.26 8.81
N ASP A 122 -4.24 -0.14 8.06
CA ASP A 122 -4.32 0.82 6.96
C ASP A 122 -4.57 2.24 7.50
N ALA A 123 -3.75 3.19 7.07
CA ALA A 123 -3.90 4.61 7.41
C ALA A 123 -5.03 5.27 6.59
N LYS A 124 -5.49 4.64 5.51
CA LYS A 124 -6.56 5.16 4.63
C LYS A 124 -7.95 4.75 5.08
N GLU A 125 -8.07 3.73 5.95
CA GLU A 125 -9.36 3.30 6.46
C GLU A 125 -9.84 4.26 7.55
N GLU A 126 -10.82 5.09 7.20
CA GLU A 126 -11.61 5.83 8.19
C GLU A 126 -12.53 4.85 8.90
N PHE A 127 -12.04 4.27 10.00
CA PHE A 127 -12.93 3.59 10.92
C PHE A 127 -13.82 4.64 11.57
N THR A 128 -15.14 4.54 11.37
CA THR A 128 -16.09 5.21 12.25
C THR A 128 -15.95 4.58 13.63
N HIS A 129 -15.03 5.11 14.43
CA HIS A 129 -14.67 4.58 15.75
C HIS A 129 -15.84 4.81 16.72
N THR A 130 -16.79 3.88 16.73
CA THR A 130 -17.79 3.75 17.79
C THR A 130 -17.26 2.96 18.98
N THR A 131 -16.12 2.30 18.82
CA THR A 131 -15.47 1.45 19.83
C THR A 131 -14.62 2.25 20.80
N LEU A 132 -14.76 1.97 22.09
CA LEU A 132 -13.93 2.58 23.13
C LEU A 132 -12.62 1.81 23.34
N ALA A 133 -11.55 2.47 23.76
CA ALA A 133 -10.27 1.82 24.07
C ALA A 133 -10.41 0.65 25.06
N ARG A 134 -11.36 0.74 26.01
CA ARG A 134 -11.68 -0.34 26.97
C ARG A 134 -12.14 -1.65 26.33
N GLU A 135 -12.64 -1.61 25.10
CA GLU A 135 -13.18 -2.77 24.39
C GLU A 135 -12.09 -3.51 23.61
N VAL A 136 -11.02 -2.80 23.24
CA VAL A 136 -9.89 -3.34 22.47
C VAL A 136 -8.74 -3.77 23.40
N MET A 137 -8.54 -3.05 24.52
CA MET A 137 -7.47 -3.35 25.47
C MET A 137 -7.61 -4.75 26.08
N ARG A 138 -6.45 -5.36 26.37
CA ARG A 138 -6.33 -6.61 27.13
C ARG A 138 -5.65 -6.31 28.47
N PRO A 139 -6.00 -7.01 29.56
CA PRO A 139 -6.95 -8.13 29.64
C PRO A 139 -8.42 -7.68 29.69
N ARG A 140 -9.32 -8.49 29.13
CA ARG A 140 -10.78 -8.37 29.34
C ARG A 140 -11.18 -9.07 30.63
N ARG A 141 -12.43 -8.85 31.10
CA ARG A 141 -12.99 -9.46 32.33
C ARG A 141 -12.80 -11.00 32.45
N ASN A 142 -12.70 -11.70 31.32
CA ASN A 142 -12.56 -13.16 31.27
C ASN A 142 -11.14 -13.63 30.89
N ASP A 143 -10.19 -12.71 30.68
CA ASP A 143 -8.81 -13.07 30.35
C ASP A 143 -7.96 -13.23 31.62
N THR A 144 -6.80 -13.84 31.47
CA THR A 144 -5.77 -13.86 32.52
C THR A 144 -5.40 -12.44 32.95
N PRO A 145 -5.09 -12.21 34.24
CA PRO A 145 -4.63 -10.93 34.73
C PRO A 145 -3.41 -10.41 33.94
N LEU A 146 -3.28 -9.08 33.88
CA LEU A 146 -2.15 -8.44 33.21
C LEU A 146 -0.86 -8.80 33.95
N ALA A 147 0.14 -9.31 33.23
CA ALA A 147 1.47 -9.51 33.77
C ALA A 147 2.15 -8.14 33.94
N VAL A 148 2.49 -7.79 35.18
CA VAL A 148 3.05 -6.49 35.56
C VAL A 148 4.32 -6.68 36.37
N LEU A 149 5.23 -5.71 36.29
CA LEU A 149 6.44 -5.66 37.12
C LEU A 149 6.27 -4.61 38.21
N THR A 150 6.72 -4.89 39.43
CA THR A 150 6.69 -3.91 40.54
C THR A 150 8.06 -3.26 40.70
N GLN A 151 8.07 -1.96 41.02
CA GLN A 151 9.31 -1.19 41.17
C GLN A 151 10.13 -1.62 42.40
N ASP A 152 9.47 -1.76 43.55
CA ASP A 152 10.17 -1.86 44.84
C ASP A 152 10.15 -3.29 45.44
N ASP A 153 9.13 -4.10 45.11
CA ASP A 153 8.85 -5.37 45.82
C ASP A 153 9.08 -6.65 44.98
N MET A 154 9.61 -6.56 43.75
CA MET A 154 9.77 -7.75 42.89
C MET A 154 11.12 -8.43 43.11
N THR A 155 11.10 -9.74 43.36
CA THR A 155 12.33 -10.55 43.40
C THR A 155 12.76 -10.99 42.00
N LEU A 156 14.06 -11.28 41.84
CA LEU A 156 14.61 -11.80 40.58
C LEU A 156 13.96 -13.14 40.16
N ALA A 157 13.63 -13.99 41.13
CA ALA A 157 12.98 -15.28 40.89
C ALA A 157 11.55 -15.08 40.33
N GLU A 158 10.78 -14.14 40.90
CA GLU A 158 9.45 -13.80 40.37
C GLU A 158 9.53 -13.21 38.96
N LEU A 159 10.53 -12.37 38.70
CA LEU A 159 10.77 -11.81 37.37
C LEU A 159 11.06 -12.90 36.34
N GLN A 160 11.93 -13.86 36.66
CA GLN A 160 12.23 -15.01 35.80
C GLN A 160 11.01 -15.92 35.61
N ASN A 161 10.19 -16.12 36.64
CA ASN A 161 8.93 -16.86 36.54
C ASN A 161 7.96 -16.17 35.58
N ILE A 162 7.74 -14.86 35.69
CA ILE A 162 6.84 -14.12 34.78
C ILE A 162 7.32 -14.21 33.33
N ILE A 163 8.63 -14.09 33.10
CA ILE A 163 9.22 -14.16 31.76
C ILE A 163 9.10 -15.58 31.18
N SER A 164 9.25 -16.62 31.99
CA SER A 164 9.14 -18.01 31.53
C SER A 164 7.69 -18.46 31.32
N GLU A 165 6.76 -18.01 32.16
CA GLU A 165 5.33 -18.35 32.06
C GLU A 165 4.62 -17.59 30.95
N THR A 166 5.04 -16.37 30.64
CA THR A 166 4.36 -15.52 29.65
C THR A 166 5.12 -15.43 28.32
N GLY A 167 4.38 -15.39 27.21
CA GLY A 167 4.92 -15.15 25.86
C GLY A 167 4.97 -13.68 25.45
N TYR A 168 4.78 -12.75 26.38
CA TYR A 168 4.72 -11.31 26.08
C TYR A 168 6.12 -10.71 25.90
N ASN A 169 6.23 -9.72 25.01
CA ASN A 169 7.49 -9.06 24.67
C ASN A 169 7.75 -7.77 25.47
N GLY A 170 6.80 -7.33 26.28
CA GLY A 170 6.97 -6.17 27.15
C GLY A 170 5.92 -6.12 28.25
N PHE A 171 6.30 -5.47 29.35
CA PHE A 171 5.57 -5.47 30.60
C PHE A 171 5.47 -4.04 31.14
N PRO A 172 4.28 -3.58 31.56
CA PRO A 172 4.16 -2.32 32.28
C PRO A 172 4.72 -2.45 33.69
N VAL A 173 5.39 -1.39 34.14
CA VAL A 173 5.99 -1.28 35.49
C VAL A 173 5.07 -0.43 36.35
N ILE A 174 4.63 -0.97 37.48
CA ILE A 174 3.78 -0.32 38.47
C ILE A 174 4.53 -0.09 39.79
N VAL A 175 4.06 0.83 40.62
CA VAL A 175 4.68 1.11 41.93
C VAL A 175 4.62 -0.15 42.82
N SER A 176 3.42 -0.64 43.13
CA SER A 176 3.23 -1.84 43.95
C SER A 176 1.93 -2.56 43.59
N LYS A 177 1.71 -3.79 44.10
CA LYS A 177 0.44 -4.52 43.88
C LYS A 177 -0.76 -3.83 44.51
N GLU A 178 -0.54 -3.08 45.60
CA GLU A 178 -1.55 -2.30 46.31
C GLU A 178 -1.86 -0.98 45.59
N SER A 179 -0.83 -0.34 45.03
CA SER A 179 -0.93 0.90 44.26
C SER A 179 -0.56 0.65 42.80
N GLN A 180 -1.57 0.29 42.00
CA GLN A 180 -1.44 -0.01 40.56
C GLN A 180 -1.21 1.25 39.70
N ARG A 181 -0.39 2.19 40.17
CA ARG A 181 0.01 3.37 39.40
C ARG A 181 1.12 3.00 38.44
N LEU A 182 0.91 3.26 37.15
CA LEU A 182 1.91 3.05 36.10
C LEU A 182 3.09 4.00 36.28
N VAL A 183 4.30 3.45 36.30
CA VAL A 183 5.57 4.19 36.37
C VAL A 183 6.26 4.19 35.01
N GLY A 184 6.22 3.06 34.30
CA GLY A 184 6.91 2.92 33.02
C GLY A 184 6.59 1.62 32.27
N PHE A 185 7.43 1.29 31.30
CA PHE A 185 7.29 0.10 30.46
C PHE A 185 8.66 -0.50 30.20
N ALA A 186 8.79 -1.82 30.32
CA ALA A 186 10.03 -2.55 30.15
C ALA A 186 9.86 -3.64 29.08
N LEU A 187 10.81 -3.74 28.17
CA LEU A 187 10.83 -4.79 27.14
C LEU A 187 11.47 -6.06 27.70
N ARG A 188 10.95 -7.22 27.30
CA ARG A 188 11.51 -8.53 27.67
C ARG A 188 12.98 -8.64 27.29
N ARG A 189 13.35 -8.14 26.11
CA ARG A 189 14.73 -8.14 25.61
C ARG A 189 15.67 -7.42 26.58
N ASP A 190 15.28 -6.22 27.01
CA ASP A 190 16.13 -5.39 27.85
C ASP A 190 16.26 -5.99 29.25
N ILE A 191 15.19 -6.61 29.76
CA ILE A 191 15.24 -7.38 31.02
C ILE A 191 16.16 -8.60 30.89
N THR A 192 16.06 -9.34 29.79
CA THR A 192 16.89 -10.55 29.57
C THR A 192 18.38 -10.22 29.48
N ILE A 193 18.74 -9.00 29.04
CA ILE A 193 20.13 -8.53 29.01
C ILE A 193 20.60 -8.09 30.41
N ALA A 194 19.69 -7.60 31.24
CA ALA A 194 20.01 -7.08 32.56
C ALA A 194 20.10 -8.16 33.67
N ILE A 195 19.51 -9.33 33.43
CA ILE A 195 19.59 -10.53 34.31
C ILE A 195 20.86 -11.31 34.02
#